data_AF-A0A964BX15-F1
#
_entry.id   AF-A0A964BX15-F1
#
_cell.length_a   1.000
_cell.length_b   1.000
_cell.length_c   1.000
_cell.angle_alpha   90.00
_cell.angle_beta   90.00
_cell.angle_gamma   90.00
#
_symmetry.space_group_name_H-M   'P 1'
#
loop_
_entity.id
_entity.type
_entity.pdbx_description
1 polymer ?
#
loop_
_entity_poly.entity_id
_entity_poly.type
_entity_poly.pdbx_seq_one_letter_code
_entity_poly.pdbx_strand_id
1 'polypeptide(L)'
;MNTIAIALSDERLIKLQQVANNLNVSIEELVLIGIENLLAQSEVSSQNTALNILNKNAEISPEIVDKFYALASDWEEDVAGLSSTAQMSQHPAYQEIISMGTQILPLLLSELKKNPVYWLSALGAITGENPIKPEQRGRIKQMASAWIEWGRNQGYAIEENV
;
A
#
# COMPACT_ATOMS: atom_id res chain seq x y z
N MET A 1 22.57 33.27 10.94
CA MET A 1 22.65 31.81 11.14
C MET A 1 21.75 31.49 12.31
N ASN A 2 20.72 30.68 12.07
CA ASN A 2 19.82 30.25 13.13
C ASN A 2 20.29 28.87 13.58
N THR A 3 20.52 28.70 14.88
CA THR A 3 20.93 27.41 15.45
C THR A 3 19.69 26.66 15.92
N ILE A 4 19.55 25.42 15.46
CA ILE A 4 18.48 24.51 15.88
C ILE A 4 19.12 23.44 16.77
N ALA A 5 18.59 23.28 17.99
CA ALA A 5 18.98 22.21 18.89
C ALA A 5 18.04 21.03 18.73
N ILE A 6 18.58 19.84 18.47
CA ILE A 6 17.81 18.61 18.26
C ILE A 6 18.20 17.61 19.34
N ALA A 7 17.22 17.14 20.12
CA ALA A 7 17.43 16.08 21.09
C ALA A 7 17.22 14.71 20.42
N LEU A 8 18.24 13.86 20.44
CA LEU A 8 18.21 12.50 19.91
C LEU A 8 18.57 11.52 21.01
N SER A 9 17.96 10.33 20.99
CA SER A 9 18.42 9.22 21.82
C SER A 9 19.76 8.69 21.31
N ASP A 10 20.56 8.10 22.20
CA ASP A 10 21.88 7.54 21.88
C ASP A 10 21.82 6.56 20.70
N GLU A 11 20.78 5.71 20.66
CA GLU A 11 20.56 4.75 19.57
C GLU A 11 20.41 5.46 18.21
N ARG A 12 19.63 6.56 18.16
CA ARG A 12 19.41 7.30 16.91
C ARG A 12 20.65 8.07 16.49
N LEU A 13 21.42 8.60 17.45
CA LEU A 13 22.69 9.25 17.19
C LEU A 13 23.71 8.26 16.59
N ILE A 14 23.79 7.04 17.13
CA ILE A 14 24.66 5.98 16.61
C ILE A 14 24.27 5.60 15.18
N LYS A 15 22.97 5.41 14.91
CA LYS A 15 22.50 5.11 13.55
C LYS A 15 22.85 6.24 12.58
N LEU A 16 22.65 7.49 12.98
CA LEU A 16 22.98 8.65 12.17
C LEU A 16 24.49 8.73 11.86
N GLN A 17 25.34 8.45 12.85
CA GLN A 17 26.79 8.34 12.68
C GLN A 17 27.20 7.24 11.70
N GLN A 18 26.57 6.07 11.78
CA GLN A 18 26.84 4.96 10.86
C GLN A 18 26.49 5.33 9.42
N VAL A 19 25.34 5.98 9.21
CA VAL A 19 24.92 6.43 7.88
C VAL A 19 25.89 7.48 7.33
N ALA A 20 26.29 8.45 8.16
CA ALA A 20 27.27 9.47 7.75
C ALA A 20 28.62 8.85 7.37
N ASN A 21 29.13 7.91 8.17
CA ASN A 21 30.36 7.18 7.88
C ASN A 21 30.28 6.36 6.59
N ASN A 22 29.16 5.68 6.34
CA ASN A 22 28.96 4.89 5.12
C ASN A 22 28.95 5.77 3.86
N LEU A 23 28.46 7.00 3.99
CA LEU A 23 28.43 8.00 2.93
C LEU A 23 29.71 8.85 2.88
N ASN A 24 30.66 8.62 3.81
CA ASN A 24 31.91 9.36 3.95
C ASN A 24 31.70 10.89 4.05
N VAL A 25 30.67 11.30 4.80
CA VAL A 25 30.34 12.71 5.09
C VAL A 25 30.25 12.93 6.61
N SER A 26 30.28 14.18 7.06
CA SER A 26 30.03 14.50 8.46
C SER A 26 28.54 14.36 8.81
N ILE A 27 28.23 14.27 10.10
CA ILE A 27 26.84 14.19 10.58
C ILE A 27 26.11 15.49 10.29
N GLU A 28 26.80 16.62 10.44
CA GLU A 28 26.27 17.95 10.16
C GLU A 28 25.93 18.11 8.67
N GLU A 29 26.81 17.63 7.79
CA GLU A 29 26.58 17.62 6.34
C GLU A 29 25.37 16.74 5.99
N LEU A 30 25.27 15.55 6.60
CA LEU A 30 24.15 14.64 6.37
C LEU A 30 22.82 15.23 6.83
N VAL A 31 22.79 15.89 8.00
CA VAL A 31 21.60 16.56 8.53
C VAL A 31 21.23 17.75 7.63
N LEU A 32 22.21 18.52 7.18
CA LEU A 32 21.99 19.64 6.27
C LEU A 32 21.42 19.17 4.94
N ILE A 33 22.01 18.16 4.31
CA ILE A 33 21.52 17.54 3.06
C ILE A 33 20.10 17.01 3.24
N GLY A 34 19.80 16.39 4.38
CA GLY A 34 18.45 15.91 4.69
C GLY A 34 17.44 17.04 4.76
N ILE A 35 17.77 18.15 5.43
CA ILE A 35 16.91 19.33 5.54
C ILE A 35 16.76 20.00 4.17
N GLU A 36 17.84 20.20 3.42
CA GLU A 36 17.83 20.79 2.09
C GLU A 36 16.99 19.97 1.12
N ASN A 37 17.11 18.64 1.16
CA ASN A 37 16.26 17.75 0.38
C ASN A 37 14.79 17.90 0.79
N LEU A 38 14.47 17.94 2.08
CA LEU A 38 13.09 18.15 2.53
C LEU A 38 12.52 19.51 2.09
N LEU A 39 13.33 20.57 2.15
CA LEU A 39 12.93 21.89 1.68
C LEU A 39 12.74 21.91 0.16
N ALA A 40 13.63 21.30 -0.61
CA ALA A 40 13.50 21.13 -2.06
C ALA A 40 12.29 20.27 -2.45
N GLN A 41 12.00 19.21 -1.70
CA GLN A 41 10.84 18.33 -1.92
C GLN A 41 9.52 19.05 -1.60
N SER A 42 9.50 20.02 -0.68
CA SER A 42 8.28 20.77 -0.35
C SER A 42 7.84 21.77 -1.43
N GLU A 43 8.79 22.33 -2.20
CA GLU A 43 8.47 23.13 -3.38
C GLU A 43 8.07 22.24 -4.58
N VAL A 44 8.70 21.07 -4.71
CA VAL A 44 8.46 20.12 -5.82
C VAL A 44 7.31 19.14 -5.52
N SER A 45 6.80 19.08 -4.29
CA SER A 45 5.62 18.28 -3.94
C SER A 45 4.35 18.73 -4.67
N SER A 46 4.37 19.89 -5.33
CA SER A 46 3.32 20.31 -6.27
C SER A 46 3.50 19.76 -7.70
N GLN A 47 4.64 19.13 -8.07
CA GLN A 47 4.97 18.75 -9.46
C GLN A 47 5.80 17.44 -9.64
N ASN A 48 5.77 16.50 -8.68
CA ASN A 48 6.55 15.25 -8.73
C ASN A 48 6.35 14.40 -10.01
N THR A 49 7.33 14.45 -10.94
CA THR A 49 7.40 13.58 -12.14
C THR A 49 8.63 12.64 -12.12
N ALA A 50 9.66 12.92 -11.32
CA ALA A 50 10.93 12.17 -11.36
C ALA A 50 11.05 11.01 -10.34
N LEU A 51 10.18 10.94 -9.32
CA LEU A 51 10.21 9.87 -8.32
C LEU A 51 9.54 8.56 -8.76
N ASN A 52 8.81 8.55 -9.89
CA ASN A 52 8.08 7.36 -10.37
C ASN A 52 8.96 6.36 -11.14
N ILE A 53 10.19 6.71 -11.52
CA ILE A 53 10.99 5.86 -12.43
C ILE A 53 11.77 4.75 -11.69
N LEU A 54 11.91 4.81 -10.37
CA LEU A 54 12.85 3.95 -9.63
C LEU A 54 12.22 2.92 -8.66
N ASN A 55 10.89 2.82 -8.57
CA ASN A 55 10.31 1.89 -7.61
C ASN A 55 9.01 1.26 -8.10
N LYS A 56 9.12 0.07 -8.72
CA LYS A 56 7.96 -0.76 -9.10
C LYS A 56 7.10 -1.22 -7.90
N ASN A 57 7.49 -0.88 -6.68
CA ASN A 57 6.75 -1.17 -5.44
C ASN A 57 6.24 0.09 -4.70
N ALA A 58 6.33 1.30 -5.29
CA ALA A 58 5.84 2.55 -4.66
C ALA A 58 4.83 3.37 -5.49
N GLU A 59 4.26 2.80 -6.55
CA GLU A 59 3.34 3.49 -7.46
C GLU A 59 1.86 3.33 -7.10
N ILE A 60 1.50 3.40 -5.82
CA ILE A 60 0.12 3.73 -5.47
C ILE A 60 0.16 5.09 -4.82
N SER A 61 -0.44 6.09 -5.48
CA SER A 61 -0.56 7.43 -4.92
C SER A 61 -1.14 7.33 -3.50
N PRO A 62 -0.60 8.04 -2.49
CA PRO A 62 -1.19 8.07 -1.16
C PRO A 62 -2.69 8.37 -1.18
N GLU A 63 -3.13 9.22 -2.12
CA GLU A 63 -4.54 9.53 -2.34
C GLU A 63 -5.38 8.31 -2.74
N ILE A 64 -4.81 7.40 -3.55
CA ILE A 64 -5.48 6.16 -3.96
C ILE A 64 -5.55 5.19 -2.77
N VAL A 65 -4.47 5.11 -1.98
CA VAL A 65 -4.43 4.28 -0.76
C VAL A 65 -5.48 4.77 0.24
N ASP A 66 -5.49 6.08 0.51
CA ASP A 66 -6.43 6.71 1.44
C ASP A 66 -7.87 6.55 0.96
N LYS A 67 -8.13 6.79 -0.33
CA LYS A 67 -9.46 6.57 -0.93
C LYS A 67 -9.90 5.11 -0.81
N PHE A 68 -9.01 4.15 -1.07
CA PHE A 68 -9.33 2.73 -0.95
C PHE A 68 -9.70 2.38 0.49
N TYR A 69 -8.89 2.78 1.48
CA TYR A 69 -9.15 2.46 2.89
C TYR A 69 -10.38 3.18 3.44
N ALA A 70 -10.64 4.43 3.01
CA ALA A 70 -11.88 5.13 3.36
C ALA A 70 -13.10 4.37 2.84
N LEU A 71 -13.13 4.03 1.55
CA LEU A 71 -14.24 3.27 0.95
C LEU A 71 -14.39 1.87 1.56
N ALA A 72 -13.29 1.21 1.89
CA ALA A 72 -13.31 -0.11 2.52
C ALA A 72 -13.87 -0.04 3.95
N SER A 73 -13.51 1.00 4.71
CA SER A 73 -14.04 1.25 6.05
C SER A 73 -15.53 1.57 6.01
N ASP A 74 -15.95 2.50 5.14
CA ASP A 74 -17.35 2.87 4.97
C ASP A 74 -18.19 1.66 4.56
N TRP A 75 -17.67 0.87 3.61
CA TRP A 75 -18.30 -0.38 3.20
C TRP A 75 -18.45 -1.35 4.36
N GLU A 76 -17.38 -1.60 5.15
CA GLU A 76 -17.39 -2.56 6.26
C GLU A 76 -18.40 -2.15 7.35
N GLU A 77 -18.49 -0.86 7.67
CA GLU A 77 -19.45 -0.34 8.64
C GLU A 77 -20.90 -0.53 8.18
N ASP A 78 -21.20 -0.17 6.92
CA ASP A 78 -22.55 -0.24 6.35
C ASP A 78 -23.04 -1.68 6.14
N VAL A 79 -22.11 -2.61 5.84
CA VAL A 79 -22.46 -4.01 5.56
C VAL A 79 -22.33 -4.94 6.74
N ALA A 80 -21.81 -4.48 7.90
CA ALA A 80 -21.61 -5.30 9.09
C ALA A 80 -22.91 -6.01 9.57
N GLY A 81 -24.07 -5.41 9.31
CA GLY A 81 -25.38 -5.97 9.64
C GLY A 81 -26.04 -6.82 8.54
N LEU A 82 -25.45 -6.91 7.34
CA LEU A 82 -26.04 -7.58 6.19
C LEU A 82 -25.63 -9.06 6.13
N SER A 83 -26.61 -9.95 5.93
CA SER A 83 -26.37 -11.39 5.75
C SER A 83 -26.27 -11.83 4.28
N SER A 84 -26.47 -10.90 3.33
CA SER A 84 -26.53 -11.21 1.90
C SER A 84 -25.32 -10.63 1.18
N THR A 85 -24.40 -11.50 0.77
CA THR A 85 -23.22 -11.13 -0.03
C THR A 85 -23.60 -10.43 -1.34
N ALA A 86 -24.76 -10.74 -1.91
CA ALA A 86 -25.28 -10.07 -3.09
C ALA A 86 -25.62 -8.59 -2.83
N GLN A 87 -26.18 -8.27 -1.66
CA GLN A 87 -26.45 -6.88 -1.26
C GLN A 87 -25.15 -6.14 -0.94
N MET A 88 -24.22 -6.81 -0.24
CA MET A 88 -22.90 -6.22 0.08
C MET A 88 -22.12 -5.87 -1.19
N SER A 89 -22.22 -6.70 -2.23
CA SER A 89 -21.55 -6.47 -3.52
C SER A 89 -22.17 -5.30 -4.30
N GLN A 90 -23.45 -4.99 -4.08
CA GLN A 90 -24.14 -3.87 -4.73
C GLN A 90 -23.88 -2.52 -4.04
N HIS A 91 -23.20 -2.52 -2.90
CA HIS A 91 -22.92 -1.31 -2.14
C HIS A 91 -22.13 -0.29 -2.98
N PRO A 92 -22.51 1.01 -2.96
CA PRO A 92 -21.83 2.04 -3.75
C PRO A 92 -20.31 2.09 -3.52
N ALA A 93 -19.87 2.00 -2.25
CA ALA A 93 -18.45 2.01 -1.92
C ALA A 93 -17.70 0.79 -2.50
N TYR A 94 -18.34 -0.38 -2.53
CA TYR A 94 -17.75 -1.58 -3.13
C TYR A 94 -17.62 -1.47 -4.65
N GLN A 95 -18.64 -0.90 -5.31
CA GLN A 95 -18.60 -0.64 -6.74
C GLN A 95 -17.52 0.40 -7.09
N GLU A 96 -17.31 1.40 -6.23
CA GLU A 96 -16.24 2.38 -6.40
C GLU A 96 -14.85 1.75 -6.21
N ILE A 97 -14.68 0.82 -5.25
CA ILE A 97 -13.44 0.05 -5.13
C ILE A 97 -13.16 -0.73 -6.43
N ILE A 98 -14.18 -1.37 -7.02
CA ILE A 98 -14.02 -2.06 -8.31
C ILE A 98 -13.65 -1.05 -9.42
N SER A 99 -14.27 0.13 -9.43
CA SER A 99 -14.03 1.18 -10.45
C SER A 99 -12.60 1.73 -10.40
N MET A 100 -11.94 1.69 -9.24
CA MET A 100 -10.52 2.07 -9.09
C MET A 100 -9.57 1.17 -9.90
N GLY A 101 -9.98 -0.05 -10.25
CA GLY A 101 -9.28 -0.88 -11.24
C GLY A 101 -7.94 -1.45 -10.76
N THR A 102 -7.02 -1.69 -11.70
CA THR A 102 -5.80 -2.49 -11.46
C THR A 102 -4.80 -1.86 -10.49
N GLN A 103 -4.87 -0.55 -10.27
CA GLN A 103 -3.96 0.18 -9.39
C GLN A 103 -4.09 -0.22 -7.91
N ILE A 104 -5.25 -0.75 -7.50
CA ILE A 104 -5.49 -1.19 -6.12
C ILE A 104 -5.26 -2.69 -5.91
N LEU A 105 -4.82 -3.43 -6.94
CA LEU A 105 -4.62 -4.88 -6.82
C LEU A 105 -3.63 -5.27 -5.70
N PRO A 106 -2.48 -4.59 -5.52
CA PRO A 106 -1.61 -4.86 -4.38
C PRO A 106 -2.29 -4.68 -3.02
N LEU A 107 -3.19 -3.69 -2.90
CA LEU A 107 -3.94 -3.42 -1.67
C LEU A 107 -4.97 -4.53 -1.43
N LEU A 108 -5.77 -4.89 -2.43
CA LEU A 108 -6.75 -5.99 -2.35
C LEU A 108 -6.09 -7.32 -2.00
N LEU A 109 -4.96 -7.64 -2.64
CA LEU A 109 -4.20 -8.86 -2.37
C LEU A 109 -3.64 -8.89 -0.95
N SER A 110 -3.27 -7.73 -0.40
CA SER A 110 -2.83 -7.61 0.99
C SER A 110 -4.00 -7.78 1.97
N GLU A 111 -5.17 -7.22 1.66
CA GLU A 111 -6.38 -7.35 2.46
C GLU A 111 -6.99 -8.77 2.45
N LEU A 112 -6.73 -9.58 1.42
CA LEU A 112 -7.11 -11.00 1.40
C LEU A 112 -6.55 -11.78 2.60
N LYS A 113 -5.43 -11.34 3.18
CA LYS A 113 -4.86 -12.00 4.37
C LYS A 113 -5.75 -11.81 5.60
N LYS A 114 -6.48 -10.68 5.68
CA LYS A 114 -7.37 -10.34 6.79
C LYS A 114 -8.79 -10.83 6.52
N ASN A 115 -9.38 -10.38 5.41
CA ASN A 115 -10.79 -10.58 5.09
C ASN A 115 -10.99 -11.10 3.65
N PRO A 116 -10.66 -12.37 3.38
CA PRO A 116 -10.64 -12.91 2.03
C PRO A 116 -11.99 -12.97 1.34
N VAL A 117 -13.08 -13.19 2.08
CA VAL A 117 -14.41 -13.46 1.49
C VAL A 117 -14.89 -12.31 0.59
N TYR A 118 -14.63 -11.07 0.99
CA TYR A 118 -15.19 -9.89 0.34
C TYR A 118 -14.39 -9.44 -0.87
N TRP A 119 -13.07 -9.59 -0.84
CA TRP A 119 -12.20 -9.08 -1.91
C TRP A 119 -12.03 -10.06 -3.08
N LEU A 120 -12.33 -11.35 -2.89
CA LEU A 120 -12.24 -12.35 -3.97
C LEU A 120 -13.11 -12.01 -5.19
N SER A 121 -14.31 -11.45 -4.98
CA SER A 121 -15.19 -11.03 -6.07
C SER A 121 -14.67 -9.76 -6.77
N ALA A 122 -14.15 -8.81 -6.01
CA ALA A 122 -13.55 -7.59 -6.56
C ALA A 122 -12.33 -7.90 -7.45
N LEU A 123 -11.47 -8.84 -7.04
CA LEU A 123 -10.31 -9.26 -7.81
C LEU A 123 -10.71 -9.83 -9.18
N GLY A 124 -11.71 -10.70 -9.22
CA GLY A 124 -12.23 -11.25 -10.49
C GLY A 124 -12.86 -10.16 -11.36
N ALA A 125 -13.59 -9.21 -10.77
CA ALA A 125 -14.21 -8.10 -11.50
C ALA A 125 -13.18 -7.15 -12.12
N ILE A 126 -12.09 -6.86 -11.40
CA ILE A 126 -11.04 -5.95 -11.84
C ILE A 126 -10.11 -6.59 -12.88
N THR A 127 -9.72 -7.85 -12.65
CA THR A 127 -8.69 -8.51 -13.48
C THR A 127 -9.29 -9.29 -14.65
N GLY A 128 -10.56 -9.69 -14.57
CA GLY A 128 -11.17 -10.64 -15.51
C GLY A 128 -10.61 -12.07 -15.39
N GLU A 129 -9.69 -12.32 -14.45
CA GLU A 129 -9.00 -13.59 -14.28
C GLU A 129 -9.62 -14.43 -13.15
N ASN A 130 -9.36 -15.73 -13.18
CA ASN A 130 -9.76 -16.64 -12.10
C ASN A 130 -8.70 -17.72 -11.85
N PRO A 131 -7.74 -17.48 -10.95
CA PRO A 131 -6.70 -18.46 -10.61
C PRO A 131 -7.21 -19.60 -9.71
N ILE A 132 -8.47 -19.57 -9.28
CA ILE A 132 -9.05 -20.53 -8.33
C ILE A 132 -9.39 -21.83 -9.07
N LYS A 133 -8.69 -22.90 -8.69
CA LYS A 133 -8.95 -24.24 -9.24
C LYS A 133 -10.29 -24.79 -8.74
N PRO A 134 -10.96 -25.68 -9.51
CA PRO A 134 -12.24 -26.26 -9.10
C PRO A 134 -12.22 -26.90 -7.71
N GLU A 135 -11.11 -27.52 -7.32
CA GLU A 135 -10.93 -28.20 -6.04
C GLU A 135 -10.80 -27.24 -4.85
N GLN A 136 -10.43 -25.98 -5.12
CA GLN A 136 -10.27 -24.92 -4.13
C GLN A 136 -11.59 -24.17 -3.87
N ARG A 137 -12.61 -24.33 -4.72
CA ARG A 137 -13.88 -23.62 -4.59
C ARG A 137 -14.56 -23.96 -3.26
N GLY A 138 -15.08 -22.93 -2.59
CA GLY A 138 -15.66 -23.05 -1.24
C GLY A 138 -14.62 -23.14 -0.11
N ARG A 139 -13.31 -23.22 -0.42
CA ARG A 139 -12.22 -23.22 0.56
C ARG A 139 -11.58 -21.84 0.60
N ILE A 140 -12.20 -20.92 1.33
CA ILE A 140 -11.83 -19.49 1.39
C ILE A 140 -10.32 -19.25 1.51
N LYS A 141 -9.63 -19.96 2.43
CA LYS A 141 -8.18 -19.84 2.61
C LYS A 141 -7.40 -20.24 1.35
N GLN A 142 -7.79 -21.33 0.69
CA GLN A 142 -7.11 -21.80 -0.53
C GLN A 142 -7.41 -20.88 -1.72
N MET A 143 -8.62 -20.34 -1.80
CA MET A 143 -9.01 -19.34 -2.81
C MET A 143 -8.16 -18.06 -2.64
N ALA A 144 -8.00 -17.58 -1.41
CA ALA A 144 -7.14 -16.44 -1.11
C ALA A 144 -5.67 -16.71 -1.46
N SER A 145 -5.14 -17.89 -1.10
CA SER A 145 -3.78 -18.29 -1.47
C SER A 145 -3.57 -18.34 -2.99
N ALA A 146 -4.55 -18.83 -3.76
CA ALA A 146 -4.46 -18.86 -5.22
C ALA A 146 -4.37 -17.45 -5.82
N TRP A 147 -5.11 -16.48 -5.28
CA TRP A 147 -5.01 -15.09 -5.69
C TRP A 147 -3.70 -14.41 -5.28
N ILE A 148 -3.21 -14.68 -4.07
CA ILE A 148 -1.91 -14.18 -3.60
C ILE A 148 -0.77 -14.73 -4.46
N GLU A 149 -0.82 -16.02 -4.80
CA GLU A 149 0.17 -16.66 -5.68
C GLU A 149 0.10 -16.09 -7.10
N TRP A 150 -1.10 -15.94 -7.66
CA TRP A 150 -1.31 -15.27 -8.94
C TRP A 150 -0.75 -13.85 -8.92
N GLY A 151 -1.03 -13.09 -7.86
CA GLY A 151 -0.56 -11.72 -7.70
C GLY A 151 0.97 -11.63 -7.69
N ARG A 152 1.62 -12.54 -6.96
CA ARG A 152 3.08 -12.65 -6.94
C ARG A 152 3.65 -13.00 -8.32
N ASN A 153 3.00 -13.89 -9.05
CA ASN A 153 3.42 -14.28 -10.41
C ASN A 153 3.26 -13.14 -11.44
N GLN A 154 2.26 -12.27 -11.25
CA GLN A 154 2.08 -11.06 -12.06
C GLN A 154 3.03 -9.92 -11.68
N GLY A 155 3.84 -10.10 -10.62
CA GLY A 155 4.79 -9.10 -10.15
C GLY A 155 4.18 -8.04 -9.23
N TYR A 156 3.01 -8.28 -8.65
CA TYR A 156 2.48 -7.41 -7.59
C TYR A 156 3.25 -7.65 -6.29
N ALA A 157 3.77 -6.57 -5.70
CA ALA A 157 4.35 -6.61 -4.36
C ALA A 157 3.25 -6.74 -3.32
N ILE A 158 3.22 -7.87 -2.62
CA ILE A 158 2.30 -8.14 -1.54
C ILE A 158 3.14 -7.98 -0.27
N GLU A 159 3.02 -6.87 0.45
CA GLU A 159 3.82 -6.65 1.65
C GLU A 159 3.60 -7.81 2.64
N GLU A 160 4.70 -8.54 2.91
CA GLU A 160 4.79 -9.50 4.00
C GLU A 160 5.11 -8.72 5.26
N ASN A 161 4.09 -8.10 5.88
CA ASN A 161 4.21 -7.71 7.27
C ASN A 161 4.26 -8.99 8.11
N VAL A 162 5.49 -9.35 8.49
CA VAL A 162 5.88 -10.40 9.45
C VAL A 162 5.42 -10.01 10.85
#